data_AF-A0A1Y2K3T3-F1
#
_entry.id   AF-A0A1Y2K3T3-F1
#
_cell.length_a   1.000
_cell.length_b   1.000
_cell.length_c   1.000
_cell.angle_alpha   90.00
_cell.angle_beta   90.00
_cell.angle_gamma   90.00
#
_symmetry.space_group_name_H-M   'P 1'
#
loop_
_entity.id
_entity.type
_entity.pdbx_description
1 polymer ?
#
loop_
_entity_poly.entity_id
_entity_poly.type
_entity_poly.pdbx_seq_one_letter_code
_entity_poly.pdbx_strand_id
1 'polypeptide(L)'
;MKGVKVEVKAERDIDETVQSAVRKIFEEMNPLMRSEAFPRQASMVVIFRPDRYYPKGKVINLSLTVPNHCDLRSRSAKERLIRDKYLAQWGLLEEA
;
A
#
# COMPACT_ATOMS: atom_id res chain seq x y z
N MET A 1 -22.96 8.08 -7.58
CA MET A 1 -22.47 7.03 -6.67
C MET A 1 -21.55 7.67 -5.64
N LYS A 2 -21.80 7.49 -4.34
CA LYS A 2 -20.84 7.85 -3.29
C LYS A 2 -19.77 6.76 -3.24
N GLY A 3 -18.49 7.14 -3.33
CA GLY A 3 -17.39 6.20 -3.13
C GLY A 3 -17.35 5.71 -1.68
N VAL A 4 -16.92 4.47 -1.47
CA VAL A 4 -16.71 3.89 -0.14
C VAL A 4 -15.23 4.02 0.21
N LYS A 5 -14.91 4.60 1.37
CA LYS A 5 -13.55 4.63 1.93
C LYS A 5 -13.43 3.50 2.94
N VAL A 6 -12.43 2.63 2.76
CA VAL A 6 -12.09 1.57 3.72
C VAL A 6 -10.63 1.73 4.10
N GLU A 7 -10.33 1.61 5.39
CA GLU A 7 -8.97 1.65 5.92
C GLU A 7 -8.63 0.26 6.48
N VAL A 8 -7.52 -0.30 6.01
CA VAL A 8 -7.01 -1.59 6.47
C VAL A 8 -5.68 -1.36 7.17
N LYS A 9 -5.58 -1.79 8.43
CA LYS A 9 -4.37 -1.68 9.24
C LYS A 9 -3.81 -3.07 9.47
N ALA A 10 -2.59 -3.32 8.98
CA ALA A 10 -1.79 -4.46 9.41
C ALA A 10 -0.86 -3.97 10.53
N GLU A 11 -1.06 -4.46 11.77
CA GLU A 11 -0.25 -4.08 12.93
C GLU A 11 1.12 -4.77 12.92
N ARG A 12 2.10 -4.15 13.58
CA ARG A 12 3.52 -4.54 13.51
C ARG A 12 3.86 -5.91 14.13
N ASP A 13 3.00 -6.45 14.99
CA ASP A 13 3.29 -7.61 15.85
C ASP A 13 2.51 -8.87 15.46
N ILE A 14 1.89 -8.88 14.28
CA ILE A 14 1.10 -9.99 13.80
C ILE A 14 1.67 -10.41 12.44
N ASP A 15 1.83 -11.71 12.19
CA ASP A 15 2.16 -12.28 10.86
C ASP A 15 1.04 -12.04 9.81
N GLU A 16 0.14 -11.08 10.05
CA GLU A 16 -0.96 -10.74 9.18
C GLU A 16 -0.47 -9.83 8.03
N THR A 17 -0.51 -10.37 6.82
CA THR A 17 -0.22 -9.62 5.60
C THR A 17 -1.38 -8.69 5.23
N VAL A 18 -1.11 -7.64 4.45
CA VAL A 18 -2.17 -6.79 3.86
C VAL A 18 -3.21 -7.64 3.12
N GLN A 19 -2.79 -8.71 2.45
CA GLN A 19 -3.69 -9.61 1.73
C GLN A 19 -4.62 -10.38 2.66
N SER A 20 -4.08 -10.91 3.77
CA SER A 20 -4.88 -11.59 4.80
C SER A 20 -5.89 -10.62 5.43
N ALA A 21 -5.45 -9.40 5.77
CA ALA A 21 -6.32 -8.39 6.35
C ALA A 21 -7.44 -7.95 5.40
N VAL A 22 -7.12 -7.68 4.12
CA VAL A 22 -8.12 -7.30 3.11
C VAL A 22 -9.08 -8.45 2.83
N ARG A 23 -8.58 -9.70 2.69
CA ARG A 23 -9.43 -10.88 2.49
C ARG A 23 -10.42 -11.08 3.65
N LYS A 24 -9.97 -10.85 4.89
CA LYS A 24 -10.84 -10.97 6.07
C LYS A 24 -11.95 -9.93 6.09
N ILE A 25 -11.71 -8.73 5.56
CA ILE A 25 -12.69 -7.63 5.55
C ILE A 25 -13.68 -7.76 4.40
N PHE A 26 -13.19 -8.14 3.23
CA PHE A 26 -13.97 -8.09 1.98
C PHE A 26 -14.41 -9.46 1.47
N GLU A 27 -13.88 -10.54 2.03
CA GLU A 27 -14.21 -11.92 1.65
C GLU A 27 -14.15 -12.14 0.13
N GLU A 28 -15.29 -12.43 -0.51
CA GLU A 28 -15.41 -12.64 -1.94
C GLU A 28 -15.33 -11.35 -2.77
N MET A 29 -15.61 -10.19 -2.17
CA MET A 29 -15.51 -8.86 -2.80
C MET A 29 -14.14 -8.22 -2.62
N ASN A 30 -13.10 -9.02 -2.45
CA ASN A 30 -11.74 -8.52 -2.23
C ASN A 30 -11.31 -7.61 -3.40
N PRO A 31 -11.09 -6.30 -3.17
CA PRO A 31 -10.75 -5.35 -4.23
C PRO A 31 -9.33 -5.53 -4.77
N LEU A 32 -8.49 -6.33 -4.11
CA LEU A 32 -7.16 -6.72 -4.58
C LEU A 32 -7.20 -7.97 -5.46
N MET A 33 -8.28 -8.75 -5.40
CA MET A 33 -8.57 -9.78 -6.39
C MET A 33 -9.36 -9.12 -7.53
N ARG A 34 -9.18 -9.60 -8.78
CA ARG A 34 -9.91 -9.10 -9.96
C ARG A 34 -11.43 -9.22 -9.74
N SER A 35 -12.02 -8.18 -9.15
CA SER A 35 -13.42 -8.07 -8.78
C SER A 35 -14.04 -6.89 -9.52
N GLU A 36 -15.37 -6.81 -9.54
CA GLU A 36 -16.10 -5.68 -10.11
C GLU A 36 -15.81 -4.34 -9.39
N ALA A 37 -15.22 -4.41 -8.18
CA ALA A 37 -14.82 -3.27 -7.36
C ALA A 37 -13.32 -2.96 -7.53
N PHE A 38 -12.99 -2.05 -8.45
CA PHE A 38 -11.61 -1.60 -8.68
C PHE A 38 -11.27 -0.31 -7.92
N PRO A 39 -10.21 -0.27 -7.10
CA PRO A 39 -9.81 0.93 -6.37
C PRO A 39 -9.33 2.02 -7.34
N ARG A 40 -10.07 3.14 -7.39
CA ARG A 40 -9.69 4.33 -8.19
C ARG A 40 -8.59 5.16 -7.53
N GLN A 41 -8.53 5.11 -6.20
CA GLN A 41 -7.59 5.84 -5.36
C GLN A 41 -7.17 4.98 -4.16
N ALA A 42 -5.90 5.08 -3.78
CA ALA A 42 -5.38 4.46 -2.57
C ALA A 42 -4.34 5.37 -1.91
N SER A 43 -4.39 5.47 -0.58
CA SER A 43 -3.40 6.15 0.23
C SER A 43 -2.73 5.17 1.16
N MET A 44 -1.40 5.18 1.20
CA MET A 44 -0.61 4.28 2.05
C MET A 44 0.37 5.08 2.89
N VAL A 45 0.50 4.69 4.17
CA VAL A 45 1.49 5.25 5.08
C VAL A 45 2.50 4.14 5.41
N VAL A 46 3.74 4.33 4.99
CA VAL A 46 4.85 3.41 5.28
C VAL A 46 5.77 4.04 6.31
N ILE A 47 5.96 3.36 7.45
CA ILE A 47 6.84 3.82 8.53
C ILE A 47 8.08 2.95 8.56
N PHE A 48 9.19 3.46 8.04
CA PHE A 48 10.49 2.79 8.11
C PHE A 48 10.97 2.70 9.56
N ARG A 49 11.74 1.64 9.85
CA ARG A 49 12.47 1.56 11.12
C ARG A 49 13.42 2.76 11.27
N PRO A 50 13.64 3.24 12.51
CA PRO A 50 14.68 4.21 12.81
C PRO A 50 16.02 3.85 12.20
N ASP A 51 16.76 4.87 11.76
CA ASP A 51 18.15 4.73 11.33
C ASP A 51 18.98 5.94 11.79
N ARG A 52 20.28 5.94 11.45
CA ARG A 52 21.22 7.01 11.84
C ARG A 52 20.80 8.41 11.35
N TYR A 53 20.10 8.50 10.22
CA TYR A 53 19.63 9.76 9.64
C TYR A 53 18.21 10.14 10.09
N TYR A 54 17.39 9.14 10.44
CA TYR A 54 16.01 9.29 10.88
C TYR A 54 15.78 8.53 12.21
N PRO A 55 16.11 9.13 13.36
CA PRO A 55 16.02 8.47 14.68
C PRO A 55 14.60 8.08 15.09
N LYS A 56 13.58 8.73 14.52
CA LYS A 56 12.15 8.40 14.74
C LYS A 56 11.57 7.46 13.69
N GLY A 57 12.40 6.98 12.75
CA GLY A 57 11.94 6.34 11.53
C GLY A 57 11.45 7.36 10.51
N LYS A 58 11.51 6.99 9.24
CA LYS A 58 11.02 7.83 8.14
C LYS A 58 9.58 7.43 7.82
N VAL A 59 8.65 8.38 7.93
CA VAL A 59 7.26 8.20 7.47
C VAL A 59 7.17 8.65 6.02
N ILE A 60 6.60 7.80 5.17
CA ILE A 60 6.34 8.10 3.76
C ILE A 60 4.85 7.92 3.51
N ASN A 61 4.22 8.99 3.04
CA ASN A 61 2.85 9.00 2.58
C ASN A 61 2.84 8.84 1.06
N LEU A 62 2.10 7.85 0.58
CA LEU A 62 1.92 7.54 -0.82
C LEU A 62 0.47 7.72 -1.21
N SER A 63 0.26 8.30 -2.39
CA SER A 63 -1.04 8.41 -3.03
C SER A 63 -0.95 7.81 -4.42
N LEU A 64 -1.89 6.92 -4.72
CA LEU A 64 -2.06 6.25 -6.01
C LEU A 64 -3.46 6.60 -6.51
N THR A 65 -3.56 7.22 -7.68
CA THR A 65 -4.83 7.58 -8.33
C THR A 65 -4.80 7.18 -9.80
N VAL A 66 -5.85 6.50 -10.25
CA VAL A 66 -6.06 6.18 -11.68
C VAL A 66 -6.84 7.33 -12.36
N PRO A 67 -6.53 7.70 -13.62
CA PRO A 67 -5.54 7.10 -14.52
C PRO A 67 -4.11 7.60 -14.34
N ASN A 68 -3.90 8.80 -13.80
CA ASN A 68 -2.60 9.45 -13.79
C ASN A 68 -2.31 10.17 -12.46
N HIS A 69 -1.94 9.44 -11.41
CA HIS A 69 -1.09 9.94 -10.35
C HIS A 69 -0.46 8.78 -9.57
N CYS A 70 0.85 8.58 -9.72
CA CYS A 70 1.63 7.70 -8.86
C CYS A 70 2.83 8.49 -8.36
N ASP A 71 2.74 8.99 -7.13
CA ASP A 71 3.75 9.86 -6.52
C ASP A 71 4.98 9.07 -6.02
N LEU A 72 5.30 7.96 -6.67
CA LEU A 72 6.49 7.13 -6.42
C LEU A 72 7.62 7.40 -7.43
N ARG A 73 7.34 7.99 -8.60
CA ARG A 73 8.36 8.26 -9.64
C ARG A 73 9.31 9.41 -9.28
N SER A 74 8.82 10.43 -8.59
CA SER A 74 9.51 11.67 -8.20
C SER A 74 10.32 11.54 -6.90
N ARG A 75 10.33 10.37 -6.27
CA ARG A 75 10.78 10.17 -4.89
C ARG A 75 12.25 9.74 -4.77
N SER A 76 12.82 9.96 -3.58
CA SER A 76 14.21 9.64 -3.22
C SER A 76 14.53 8.15 -3.38
N ALA A 77 15.82 7.78 -3.44
CA ALA A 77 16.25 6.38 -3.59
C ALA A 77 15.63 5.43 -2.54
N LYS A 78 15.50 5.90 -1.28
CA LYS A 78 14.88 5.11 -0.20
C LYS A 78 13.37 4.90 -0.39
N GLU A 79 12.69 5.85 -1.00
CA GLU A 79 11.25 5.77 -1.31
C GLU A 79 10.99 4.89 -2.54
N ARG A 80 11.93 4.87 -3.50
CA ARG A 80 11.87 3.94 -4.64
C ARG A 80 11.88 2.47 -4.20
N LEU A 81 12.49 2.13 -3.06
CA LEU A 81 12.40 0.78 -2.48
C LEU A 81 10.96 0.33 -2.23
N ILE A 82 10.05 1.27 -1.91
CA ILE A 82 8.63 0.91 -1.75
C ILE A 82 8.09 0.40 -3.08
N ARG A 83 8.32 1.16 -4.16
CA ARG A 83 7.89 0.77 -5.51
C ARG A 83 8.56 -0.51 -5.98
N ASP A 84 9.89 -0.55 -5.93
CA ASP A 84 10.71 -1.55 -6.63
C ASP A 84 10.78 -2.89 -5.88
N LYS A 85 10.52 -2.88 -4.57
CA LYS A 85 10.68 -4.07 -3.73
C LYS A 85 9.45 -4.36 -2.91
N TYR A 86 8.97 -3.40 -2.12
CA TYR A 86 7.94 -3.72 -1.13
C TYR A 86 6.55 -3.90 -1.72
N LEU A 87 6.15 -3.13 -2.74
CA LEU A 87 4.84 -3.34 -3.40
C LEU A 87 4.76 -4.75 -4.01
N ALA A 88 5.82 -5.22 -4.67
CA ALA A 88 5.90 -6.58 -5.19
C ALA A 88 5.90 -7.62 -4.06
N GLN A 89 6.74 -7.46 -3.04
CA GLN A 89 6.78 -8.38 -1.88
C GLN A 89 5.45 -8.44 -1.10
N TRP A 90 4.69 -7.36 -1.07
CA TRP A 90 3.35 -7.29 -0.46
C TRP A 90 2.24 -7.82 -1.38
N GLY A 91 2.57 -8.22 -2.61
CA GLY A 91 1.61 -8.69 -3.61
C GLY A 91 0.66 -7.61 -4.12
N LEU A 92 1.07 -6.33 -4.04
CA LEU A 92 0.30 -5.17 -4.49
C LEU A 92 0.67 -4.71 -5.90
N LEU A 93 1.61 -5.40 -6.55
CA LEU A 93 2.03 -5.18 -7.92
C LEU A 93 1.93 -6.54 -8.66
N GLU A 94 1.18 -6.61 -9.76
CA GLU A 94 1.31 -7.74 -10.69
C GLU A 94 2.68 -7.59 -11.39
N GLU A 95 3.53 -8.63 -11.36
CA GLU A 95 4.70 -8.70 -12.24
C GLU A 95 4.17 -8.80 -13.69
N ALA A 96 4.60 -7.86 -14.53
CA ALA A 96 4.18 -7.78 -15.94
C ALA A 96 4.97 -8.75 -16.82
#